data_AF-A0A0W0VZM1-F1
#
_entry.id   AF-A0A0W0VZM1-F1
#
_cell.length_a   1.000
_cell.length_b   1.000
_cell.length_c   1.000
_cell.angle_alpha   90.00
_cell.angle_beta   90.00
_cell.angle_gamma   90.00
#
_symmetry.space_group_name_H-M   'P 1'
#
loop_
_entity.id
_entity.type
_entity.pdbx_description
1 polymer ?
#
loop_
_entity_poly.entity_id
_entity_poly.type
_entity_poly.pdbx_seq_one_letter_code
_entity_poly.pdbx_strand_id
1 'polypeptide(L)'
;MSNLFLLNTAGLEDKDILNILVLTGITKEMNFASEIAKAPVGVKQFLELAKIYYQRNEESISIAKFTVKLGLEKSVVGDVPAVKNEIRLVCDENNGNKWYLVAEKTDGSRFEKEISTITENEAQESYLCGVKLDELKIHLNRQTANTLNYQLWPRLKSKCFSHPNPLHEIGDWLRANLDSPKSALDNQKIKNIRGYLNNKAKEQNTSLIIYSNKTDENSCGRKECQYIKEKVEQELRQNQRLHILYIGGGHGWPKHKWNGMLSALKTENVDELHSSFVKKGVVINSIILGSCFSASYATTFSSLLHPQRGTMLSSTVSQGGTNFFENVVSLVLQEENSKKFFKTIQQVQNPTGICISTKRKHIGLELSEEETGLPTHSVEDEYELSMNIVIQLRREKPESIFGISLDECHDEQQKEKFNELLDRAINSRPTQSNSLSPLVKFSLFAGGMLLIGGGFYLYSQHKGSSCVK
;
A
#
# COMPACT_ATOMS: atom_id res chain seq x y z
N MET A 1 -11.26 -10.78 -13.14
CA MET A 1 -11.02 -9.34 -12.93
C MET A 1 -9.76 -9.22 -12.10
N SER A 2 -8.90 -8.23 -12.35
CA SER A 2 -7.65 -8.05 -11.62
C SER A 2 -7.66 -6.73 -10.84
N ASN A 3 -6.80 -6.61 -9.84
CA ASN A 3 -6.53 -5.36 -9.15
C ASN A 3 -5.25 -4.71 -9.70
N LEU A 4 -5.14 -3.39 -9.62
CA LEU A 4 -3.92 -2.65 -9.97
C LEU A 4 -3.59 -1.65 -8.85
N PHE A 5 -2.36 -1.73 -8.34
CA PHE A 5 -1.85 -0.85 -7.30
C PHE A 5 -0.67 -0.06 -7.86
N LEU A 6 -0.75 1.26 -7.77
CA LEU A 6 0.36 2.19 -7.94
C LEU A 6 0.72 2.71 -6.54
N LEU A 7 1.74 2.11 -5.94
CA LEU A 7 2.12 2.38 -4.57
C LEU A 7 3.44 3.16 -4.54
N ASN A 8 3.38 4.40 -4.08
CA ASN A 8 4.56 5.14 -3.68
C ASN A 8 5.00 4.67 -2.30
N THR A 9 6.28 4.35 -2.16
CA THR A 9 6.82 3.79 -0.93
C THR A 9 7.66 4.76 -0.10
N ALA A 10 7.80 6.03 -0.52
CA ALA A 10 8.67 7.01 0.17
C ALA A 10 8.31 7.20 1.65
N GLY A 11 7.01 7.16 1.98
CA GLY A 11 6.48 7.33 3.33
C GLY A 11 5.96 6.05 3.99
N LEU A 12 6.37 4.84 3.54
CA LEU A 12 5.86 3.59 4.15
C LEU A 12 6.17 3.53 5.64
N GLU A 13 5.20 3.08 6.41
CA GLU A 13 5.39 2.60 7.79
C GLU A 13 5.58 1.09 7.81
N ASP A 14 6.01 0.54 8.94
CA ASP A 14 6.21 -0.90 9.14
C ASP A 14 4.96 -1.72 8.78
N LYS A 15 3.76 -1.24 9.14
CA LYS A 15 2.49 -1.87 8.78
C LYS A 15 2.27 -1.97 7.27
N ASP A 16 2.70 -0.96 6.51
CA ASP A 16 2.56 -0.98 5.04
C ASP A 16 3.51 -1.99 4.42
N ILE A 17 4.71 -2.13 4.98
CA ILE A 17 5.68 -3.13 4.53
C ILE A 17 5.11 -4.53 4.72
N LEU A 18 4.50 -4.81 5.88
CA LEU A 18 3.83 -6.09 6.13
C LEU A 18 2.69 -6.33 5.16
N ASN A 19 1.84 -5.32 4.91
CA ASN A 19 0.78 -5.41 3.94
C ASN A 19 1.29 -5.72 2.51
N ILE A 20 2.45 -5.20 2.11
CA ILE A 20 3.10 -5.57 0.83
C ILE A 20 3.53 -7.05 0.85
N LEU A 21 4.16 -7.52 1.93
CA LEU A 21 4.60 -8.91 2.04
C LEU A 21 3.40 -9.88 1.95
N VAL A 22 2.32 -9.60 2.69
CA VAL A 22 1.10 -10.43 2.64
C VAL A 22 0.42 -10.35 1.27
N LEU A 23 0.28 -9.15 0.67
CA LEU A 23 -0.29 -8.98 -0.68
C LEU A 23 0.49 -9.76 -1.75
N THR A 24 1.78 -9.99 -1.53
CA THR A 24 2.66 -10.75 -2.40
C THR A 24 2.81 -12.22 -1.99
N GLY A 25 2.06 -12.69 -0.99
CA GLY A 25 2.14 -14.08 -0.52
C GLY A 25 3.52 -14.45 0.06
N ILE A 26 4.36 -13.46 0.38
CA ILE A 26 5.62 -13.66 1.09
C ILE A 26 5.27 -13.71 2.57
N THR A 27 4.85 -14.88 3.04
CA THR A 27 4.41 -15.12 4.42
C THR A 27 5.29 -16.17 5.09
N LYS A 28 5.05 -16.45 6.38
CA LYS A 28 5.78 -17.49 7.13
C LYS A 28 5.60 -18.90 6.55
N GLU A 29 4.52 -19.14 5.81
CA GLU A 29 4.22 -20.41 5.15
C GLU A 29 5.03 -20.62 3.85
N MET A 30 5.70 -19.58 3.33
CA MET A 30 6.52 -19.67 2.13
C MET A 30 7.71 -20.62 2.34
N ASN A 31 7.97 -21.48 1.34
CA ASN A 31 9.22 -22.23 1.28
C ASN A 31 10.38 -21.31 0.83
N PHE A 32 10.89 -20.52 1.78
CA PHE A 32 12.00 -19.58 1.53
C PHE A 32 13.23 -20.25 0.91
N ALA A 33 13.55 -21.49 1.29
CA ALA A 33 14.73 -22.19 0.76
C ALA A 33 14.63 -22.41 -0.76
N SER A 34 13.46 -22.87 -1.24
CA SER A 34 13.19 -23.04 -2.68
C SER A 34 13.18 -21.70 -3.42
N GLU A 35 12.51 -20.69 -2.87
CA GLU A 35 12.38 -19.39 -3.55
C GLU A 35 13.72 -18.65 -3.63
N ILE A 36 14.50 -18.66 -2.54
CA ILE A 36 15.85 -18.07 -2.49
C ILE A 36 16.80 -18.73 -3.50
N ALA A 37 16.72 -20.06 -3.67
CA ALA A 37 17.60 -20.80 -4.57
C ALA A 37 17.41 -20.42 -6.06
N LYS A 38 16.21 -19.95 -6.44
CA LYS A 38 15.85 -19.57 -7.82
C LYS A 38 15.90 -18.06 -8.06
N ALA A 39 16.04 -17.27 -7.00
CA ALA A 39 15.95 -15.81 -7.06
C ALA A 39 17.24 -15.15 -7.58
N PRO A 40 17.14 -14.08 -8.40
CA PRO A 40 18.31 -13.31 -8.80
C PRO A 40 18.93 -12.55 -7.61
N VAL A 41 20.17 -12.10 -7.80
CA VAL A 41 20.87 -11.21 -6.84
C VAL A 41 20.01 -9.96 -6.57
N GLY A 42 19.88 -9.59 -5.29
CA GLY A 42 18.95 -8.56 -4.81
C GLY A 42 17.64 -9.15 -4.28
N VAL A 43 16.93 -9.95 -5.08
CA VAL A 43 15.72 -10.66 -4.62
C VAL A 43 16.07 -11.71 -3.56
N LYS A 44 17.17 -12.43 -3.76
CA LYS A 44 17.70 -13.35 -2.74
C LYS A 44 17.92 -12.67 -1.39
N GLN A 45 18.56 -11.49 -1.39
CA GLN A 45 18.83 -10.73 -0.17
C GLN A 45 17.52 -10.25 0.48
N PHE A 46 16.58 -9.76 -0.33
CA PHE A 46 15.25 -9.37 0.14
C PHE A 46 14.49 -10.54 0.80
N LEU A 47 14.53 -11.72 0.20
CA LEU A 47 13.88 -12.93 0.74
C LEU A 47 14.57 -13.48 1.98
N GLU A 48 15.90 -13.35 2.08
CA GLU A 48 16.64 -13.68 3.30
C GLU A 48 16.20 -12.78 4.47
N LEU A 49 15.97 -11.48 4.23
CA LEU A 49 15.42 -10.57 5.25
C LEU A 49 14.01 -10.96 5.68
N ALA A 50 13.12 -11.25 4.72
CA ALA A 50 11.76 -11.68 5.02
C ALA A 50 11.74 -13.01 5.81
N LYS A 51 12.62 -13.96 5.45
CA LYS A 51 12.81 -15.20 6.20
C LYS A 51 13.22 -14.93 7.66
N ILE A 52 14.21 -14.07 7.88
CA ILE A 52 14.67 -13.71 9.22
C ILE A 52 13.53 -13.06 10.02
N TYR A 53 12.74 -12.18 9.39
CA TYR A 53 11.57 -11.57 10.02
C TYR A 53 10.57 -12.63 10.54
N TYR A 54 10.16 -13.59 9.71
CA TYR A 54 9.20 -14.62 10.13
C TYR A 54 9.76 -15.63 11.13
N GLN A 55 11.06 -15.94 11.07
CA GLN A 55 11.71 -16.79 12.09
C GLN A 55 11.66 -16.17 13.50
N ARG A 56 11.43 -14.86 13.61
CA ARG A 56 11.30 -14.13 14.88
C ARG A 56 9.86 -14.02 15.40
N ASN A 57 8.90 -14.67 14.75
CA ASN A 57 7.48 -14.52 15.07
C ASN A 57 7.01 -13.05 15.08
N GLU A 58 7.49 -12.26 14.12
CA GLU A 58 6.90 -10.95 13.81
C GLU A 58 7.14 -9.82 14.85
N GLU A 59 8.05 -10.01 15.82
CA GLU A 59 8.39 -9.00 16.86
C GLU A 59 9.75 -8.31 16.65
N SER A 60 9.84 -7.06 17.11
CA SER A 60 11.10 -6.31 17.18
C SER A 60 11.97 -6.81 18.34
N ILE A 61 13.30 -6.67 18.21
CA ILE A 61 14.20 -7.04 19.31
C ILE A 61 14.28 -5.90 20.32
N SER A 62 13.97 -6.19 21.59
CA SER A 62 14.26 -5.29 22.71
C SER A 62 15.69 -5.50 23.21
N ILE A 63 16.31 -4.44 23.72
CA ILE A 63 17.61 -4.51 24.41
C ILE A 63 17.39 -4.16 25.88
N ALA A 64 17.74 -5.09 26.77
CA ALA A 64 17.66 -4.87 28.21
C ALA A 64 19.06 -4.97 28.83
N LYS A 65 19.32 -4.15 29.85
CA LYS A 65 20.62 -4.10 30.53
C LYS A 65 20.50 -4.60 31.96
N PHE A 66 21.38 -5.50 32.34
CA PHE A 66 21.48 -6.09 33.66
C PHE A 66 22.90 -5.97 34.21
N THR A 67 23.00 -5.90 35.54
CA THR A 67 24.28 -5.88 36.24
C THR A 67 24.24 -6.94 37.33
N VAL A 68 25.17 -7.89 37.25
CA VAL A 68 25.46 -8.89 38.27
C VAL A 68 26.48 -8.28 39.22
N LYS A 69 26.07 -7.99 40.46
CA LYS A 69 26.86 -7.23 41.43
C LYS A 69 27.64 -8.12 42.39
N LEU A 70 28.73 -7.57 42.93
CA LEU A 70 29.44 -8.11 44.09
C LEU A 70 28.55 -8.02 45.33
N GLY A 71 27.85 -9.12 45.67
CA GLY A 71 26.99 -9.26 46.84
C GLY A 71 27.30 -10.51 47.65
N LEU A 72 26.66 -10.63 48.83
CA LEU A 72 26.78 -11.80 49.72
C LEU A 72 26.23 -13.09 49.11
N GLU A 73 25.21 -12.97 48.26
CA GLU A 73 24.74 -14.04 47.37
C GLU A 73 25.39 -13.86 45.98
N LYS A 74 26.09 -14.90 45.50
CA LYS A 74 26.74 -14.89 44.20
C LYS A 74 25.69 -15.03 43.09
N SER A 75 25.12 -13.90 42.67
CA SER A 75 24.44 -13.85 41.37
C SER A 75 25.48 -14.09 40.25
N VAL A 76 25.11 -14.88 39.24
CA VAL A 76 25.92 -15.17 38.06
C VAL A 76 25.17 -14.80 36.79
N VAL A 77 25.88 -14.66 35.67
CA VAL A 77 25.26 -14.35 34.36
C VAL A 77 24.15 -15.35 34.01
N GLY A 78 24.34 -16.62 34.35
CA GLY A 78 23.36 -17.70 34.17
C GLY A 78 22.01 -17.47 34.83
N ASP A 79 21.94 -16.64 35.88
CA ASP A 79 20.69 -16.34 36.60
C ASP A 79 19.80 -15.34 35.84
N VAL A 80 20.38 -14.55 34.92
CA VAL A 80 19.61 -13.65 34.06
C VAL A 80 18.89 -14.50 33.01
N PRO A 81 17.55 -14.55 32.98
CA PRO A 81 16.85 -15.42 32.03
C PRO A 81 17.14 -15.02 30.59
N ALA A 82 17.25 -15.99 29.69
CA ALA A 82 17.18 -15.72 28.26
C ALA A 82 15.70 -15.56 27.90
N VAL A 83 15.38 -14.48 27.19
CA VAL A 83 14.01 -14.16 26.80
C VAL A 83 13.93 -14.08 25.29
N LYS A 84 12.95 -14.77 24.73
CA LYS A 84 12.59 -14.72 23.32
C LYS A 84 12.48 -13.29 22.82
N ASN A 85 13.08 -13.02 21.66
CA ASN A 85 13.08 -11.70 21.00
C ASN A 85 13.65 -10.55 21.86
N GLU A 86 14.42 -10.85 22.91
CA GLU A 86 15.11 -9.84 23.73
C GLU A 86 16.59 -10.16 23.82
N ILE A 87 17.42 -9.15 23.60
CA ILE A 87 18.86 -9.22 23.79
C ILE A 87 19.22 -8.57 25.11
N ARG A 88 19.77 -9.38 26.02
CA ARG A 88 20.16 -8.93 27.35
C ARG A 88 21.66 -8.71 27.41
N LEU A 89 22.03 -7.48 27.75
CA LEU A 89 23.40 -7.08 28.02
C LEU A 89 23.65 -7.24 29.52
N VAL A 90 24.45 -8.23 29.87
CA VAL A 90 24.74 -8.54 31.27
C VAL A 90 26.18 -8.14 31.59
N CYS A 91 26.34 -7.17 32.49
CA CYS A 91 27.63 -6.80 33.06
C CYS A 91 27.91 -7.67 34.28
N ASP A 92 28.98 -8.44 34.25
CA ASP A 92 29.47 -9.25 35.36
C ASP A 92 30.58 -8.48 36.11
N GLU A 93 30.20 -7.84 37.22
CA GLU A 93 31.16 -7.12 38.08
C GLU A 93 32.09 -8.08 38.83
N ASN A 94 31.66 -9.33 39.07
CA ASN A 94 32.50 -10.36 39.71
C ASN A 94 33.65 -10.79 38.79
N ASN A 95 33.48 -10.67 37.47
CA ASN A 95 34.45 -11.04 36.46
C ASN A 95 35.08 -9.82 35.77
N GLY A 96 35.44 -8.80 36.56
CA GLY A 96 36.17 -7.64 36.05
C GLY A 96 35.36 -6.74 35.12
N ASN A 97 34.05 -6.63 35.32
CA ASN A 97 33.11 -5.87 34.48
C ASN A 97 33.04 -6.36 33.03
N LYS A 98 33.16 -7.68 32.83
CA LYS A 98 32.97 -8.31 31.53
C LYS A 98 31.51 -8.25 31.12
N TRP A 99 31.28 -8.11 29.82
CA TRP A 99 29.94 -8.03 29.25
C TRP A 99 29.60 -9.27 28.45
N TYR A 100 28.39 -9.76 28.68
CA TYR A 100 27.82 -10.93 28.05
C TYR A 100 26.55 -10.55 27.28
N LEU A 101 26.35 -11.24 26.16
CA LEU A 101 25.09 -11.26 25.45
C LEU A 101 24.33 -12.52 25.85
N VAL A 102 23.11 -12.32 26.34
CA VAL A 102 22.18 -13.39 26.69
C VAL A 102 20.93 -13.24 25.81
N ALA A 103 20.55 -14.30 25.11
CA ALA A 103 19.37 -14.34 24.26
C ALA A 103 18.80 -15.77 24.20
N GLU A 104 17.54 -15.91 23.84
CA GLU A 104 16.93 -17.21 23.53
C GLU A 104 17.13 -17.54 22.04
N LYS A 105 17.63 -18.73 21.76
CA LYS A 105 17.80 -19.23 20.39
C LYS A 105 16.45 -19.65 19.80
N THR A 106 16.42 -19.85 18.49
CA THR A 106 15.22 -20.28 17.75
C THR A 106 14.67 -21.64 18.23
N ASP A 107 15.52 -22.51 18.79
CA ASP A 107 15.14 -23.80 19.37
C ASP A 107 14.70 -23.72 20.85
N GLY A 108 14.60 -22.50 21.40
CA GLY A 108 14.29 -22.24 22.81
C GLY A 108 15.49 -22.40 23.76
N SER A 109 16.66 -22.80 23.25
CA SER A 109 17.87 -22.94 24.08
C SER A 109 18.50 -21.58 24.39
N ARG A 110 19.29 -21.53 25.46
CA ARG A 110 20.01 -20.31 25.84
C ARG A 110 21.23 -20.07 24.96
N PHE A 111 21.38 -18.83 24.49
CA PHE A 111 22.65 -18.27 24.05
C PHE A 111 23.23 -17.40 25.17
N GLU A 112 24.47 -17.66 25.57
CA GLU A 112 25.22 -16.85 26.51
C GLU A 112 26.68 -16.82 26.08
N LYS A 113 27.20 -15.63 25.78
CA LYS A 113 28.60 -15.50 25.36
C LYS A 113 29.18 -14.13 25.69
N GLU A 114 30.45 -14.09 26.09
CA GLU A 114 31.18 -12.84 26.30
C GLU A 114 31.26 -12.10 24.95
N ILE A 115 30.86 -10.82 24.91
CA ILE A 115 30.73 -10.04 23.66
C ILE A 115 32.01 -10.08 22.83
N SER A 116 33.18 -10.03 23.47
CA SER A 116 34.50 -10.06 22.85
C SER A 116 34.83 -11.37 22.12
N THR A 117 34.09 -12.45 22.39
CA THR A 117 34.37 -13.81 21.89
C THR A 117 33.35 -14.33 20.88
N ILE A 118 32.32 -13.52 20.57
CA ILE A 118 31.29 -13.90 19.60
C ILE A 118 31.90 -13.94 18.20
N THR A 119 31.66 -15.05 17.50
CA THR A 119 32.16 -15.27 16.14
C THR A 119 31.26 -14.59 15.09
N GLU A 120 31.78 -14.43 13.87
CA GLU A 120 31.01 -13.91 12.73
C GLU A 120 29.75 -14.76 12.46
N ASN A 121 29.86 -16.08 12.53
CA ASN A 121 28.72 -16.97 12.26
C ASN A 121 27.63 -16.84 13.33
N GLU A 122 28.02 -16.83 14.61
CA GLU A 122 27.06 -16.70 15.72
C GLU A 122 26.31 -15.37 15.67
N ALA A 123 26.98 -14.27 15.31
CA ALA A 123 26.35 -12.97 15.29
C ALA A 123 25.53 -12.70 14.00
N GLN A 124 25.53 -13.64 13.06
CA GLN A 124 24.58 -13.72 11.93
C GLN A 124 23.32 -14.52 12.26
N GLU A 125 23.28 -15.17 13.42
CA GLU A 125 22.12 -15.97 13.82
C GLU A 125 20.88 -15.10 14.00
N SER A 126 19.74 -15.64 13.59
CA SER A 126 18.47 -14.90 13.54
C SER A 126 17.98 -14.43 14.90
N TYR A 127 18.50 -14.90 16.03
CA TYR A 127 18.14 -14.41 17.37
C TYR A 127 19.05 -13.26 17.86
N LEU A 128 20.11 -12.89 17.13
CA LEU A 128 21.02 -11.79 17.48
C LEU A 128 21.00 -10.60 16.49
N CYS A 129 20.49 -10.76 15.26
CA CYS A 129 20.49 -9.66 14.28
C CYS A 129 19.59 -8.47 14.69
N GLY A 130 19.90 -7.23 14.30
CA GLY A 130 18.98 -6.10 14.45
C GLY A 130 19.24 -5.14 15.61
N VAL A 131 20.21 -5.42 16.48
CA VAL A 131 20.73 -4.44 17.43
C VAL A 131 21.49 -3.36 16.69
N LYS A 132 21.10 -2.07 16.78
CA LYS A 132 21.95 -1.04 16.18
C LYS A 132 23.25 -0.91 16.97
N LEU A 133 24.34 -0.66 16.25
CA LEU A 133 25.64 -0.43 16.89
C LEU A 133 25.59 0.68 17.93
N ASP A 134 24.88 1.76 17.61
CA ASP A 134 24.81 2.93 18.47
C ASP A 134 23.91 2.68 19.70
N GLU A 135 22.85 1.87 19.56
CA GLU A 135 22.05 1.39 20.69
C GLU A 135 22.90 0.54 21.63
N LEU A 136 23.68 -0.41 21.11
CA LEU A 136 24.58 -1.22 21.94
C LEU A 136 25.62 -0.35 22.67
N LYS A 137 26.21 0.63 21.99
CA LYS A 137 27.21 1.54 22.58
C LYS A 137 26.66 2.37 23.73
N ILE A 138 25.40 2.80 23.66
CA ILE A 138 24.75 3.56 24.74
C ILE A 138 24.69 2.72 26.03
N HIS A 139 24.61 1.40 25.92
CA HIS A 139 24.49 0.51 27.07
C HIS A 139 25.84 0.03 27.65
N LEU A 140 26.94 0.12 26.89
CA LEU A 140 28.28 -0.31 27.32
C LEU A 140 29.06 0.82 28.02
N ASN A 141 29.90 0.48 29.00
CA ASN A 141 30.76 1.48 29.64
C ASN A 141 31.94 1.87 28.71
N ARG A 142 32.57 3.03 28.97
CA ARG A 142 33.66 3.59 28.13
C ARG A 142 34.88 2.66 28.00
N GLN A 143 35.16 1.85 29.02
CA GLN A 143 36.30 0.94 29.07
C GLN A 143 36.05 -0.33 28.25
N THR A 144 34.83 -0.87 28.29
CA THR A 144 34.33 -1.97 27.45
C THR A 144 34.19 -1.55 25.99
N ALA A 145 33.68 -0.33 25.74
CA ALA A 145 33.62 0.24 24.40
C ALA A 145 35.01 0.36 23.73
N ASN A 146 36.04 0.63 24.53
CA ASN A 146 37.43 0.72 24.07
C ASN A 146 38.11 -0.65 23.89
N THR A 147 37.78 -1.66 24.72
CA THR A 147 38.33 -3.03 24.63
C THR A 147 37.73 -3.86 23.50
N LEU A 148 36.54 -3.50 23.01
CA LEU A 148 35.95 -4.09 21.79
C LEU A 148 36.72 -3.74 20.50
N ASN A 149 37.67 -2.79 20.54
CA ASN A 149 38.60 -2.37 19.48
C ASN A 149 37.97 -2.01 18.11
N TYR A 150 38.52 -0.96 17.50
CA TYR A 150 38.43 -0.55 16.10
C TYR A 150 38.55 -1.65 15.03
N GLN A 151 39.10 -2.84 15.30
CA GLN A 151 39.25 -3.91 14.29
C GLN A 151 38.18 -5.01 14.37
N LEU A 152 37.82 -5.48 15.57
CA LEU A 152 36.83 -6.55 15.75
C LEU A 152 35.41 -5.99 15.58
N TRP A 153 35.19 -4.75 16.04
CA TRP A 153 33.86 -4.15 16.13
C TRP A 153 33.27 -3.68 14.79
N PRO A 154 34.02 -3.03 13.85
CA PRO A 154 33.51 -2.76 12.51
C PRO A 154 33.29 -4.04 11.69
N ARG A 155 34.05 -5.09 12.01
CA ARG A 155 33.93 -6.41 11.39
C ARG A 155 32.68 -7.16 11.87
N LEU A 156 32.35 -7.06 13.16
CA LEU A 156 31.03 -7.42 13.68
C LEU A 156 29.97 -6.51 13.04
N LYS A 157 29.99 -5.18 13.21
CA LYS A 157 29.05 -4.18 12.64
C LYS A 157 28.68 -4.39 11.15
N SER A 158 29.67 -4.69 10.31
CA SER A 158 29.47 -4.80 8.85
C SER A 158 28.83 -6.12 8.41
N LYS A 159 28.79 -7.14 9.28
CA LYS A 159 28.35 -8.50 8.93
C LYS A 159 27.35 -9.13 9.90
N CYS A 160 27.30 -8.61 11.11
CA CYS A 160 26.55 -9.06 12.26
C CYS A 160 25.97 -7.80 12.88
N PHE A 161 24.67 -7.75 13.16
CA PHE A 161 23.95 -6.48 13.37
C PHE A 161 23.72 -5.63 12.11
N SER A 162 24.20 -6.08 10.95
CA SER A 162 23.95 -5.48 9.62
C SER A 162 22.54 -5.74 9.08
N HIS A 163 21.63 -6.24 9.92
CA HIS A 163 20.20 -6.30 9.62
C HIS A 163 19.40 -5.53 10.68
N PRO A 164 19.66 -4.22 10.91
CA PRO A 164 18.84 -3.37 11.78
C PRO A 164 17.37 -3.53 11.40
N ASN A 165 16.58 -4.19 12.26
CA ASN A 165 15.18 -4.56 12.01
C ASN A 165 14.93 -5.04 10.56
N PRO A 166 14.86 -6.36 10.26
CA PRO A 166 14.65 -6.85 8.89
C PRO A 166 13.50 -6.16 8.14
N LEU A 167 12.46 -5.72 8.85
CA LEU A 167 11.36 -4.95 8.29
C LEU A 167 11.78 -3.54 7.83
N HIS A 168 12.59 -2.83 8.62
CA HIS A 168 13.16 -1.54 8.21
C HIS A 168 14.06 -1.69 6.99
N GLU A 169 14.91 -2.72 6.94
CA GLU A 169 15.76 -2.95 5.78
C GLU A 169 14.91 -3.21 4.54
N ILE A 170 13.93 -4.11 4.63
CA ILE A 170 12.94 -4.33 3.57
C ILE A 170 12.33 -2.99 3.15
N GLY A 171 11.94 -2.14 4.10
CA GLY A 171 11.47 -0.78 3.86
C GLY A 171 12.45 0.08 3.07
N ASP A 172 13.74 0.07 3.40
CA ASP A 172 14.78 0.81 2.67
C ASP A 172 14.96 0.30 1.24
N TRP A 173 14.90 -1.02 1.04
CA TRP A 173 14.91 -1.62 -0.30
C TRP A 173 13.70 -1.20 -1.14
N LEU A 174 12.52 -1.10 -0.52
CA LEU A 174 11.30 -0.63 -1.17
C LEU A 174 11.37 0.87 -1.49
N ARG A 175 11.89 1.68 -0.55
CA ARG A 175 12.11 3.14 -0.70
C ARG A 175 13.19 3.52 -1.70
N ALA A 176 14.01 2.58 -2.15
CA ALA A 176 15.06 2.85 -3.12
C ALA A 176 14.49 3.38 -4.45
N ASN A 177 15.02 4.51 -4.92
CA ASN A 177 14.55 5.19 -6.14
C ASN A 177 15.45 4.93 -7.36
N LEU A 178 14.85 5.01 -8.55
CA LEU A 178 15.52 4.80 -9.83
C LEU A 178 16.25 6.05 -10.36
N ASP A 179 15.95 7.23 -9.81
CA ASP A 179 16.51 8.51 -10.24
C ASP A 179 17.93 8.77 -9.70
N SER A 180 18.23 8.32 -8.49
CA SER A 180 19.54 8.46 -7.83
C SER A 180 20.13 7.12 -7.33
N PRO A 181 20.30 6.10 -8.20
CA PRO A 181 20.93 4.85 -7.78
C PRO A 181 22.42 5.07 -7.53
N LYS A 182 22.97 4.41 -6.50
CA LYS A 182 24.42 4.47 -6.20
C LYS A 182 25.27 3.80 -7.29
N SER A 183 24.70 2.87 -8.05
CA SER A 183 25.35 2.17 -9.17
C SER A 183 24.33 1.59 -10.17
N ALA A 184 24.80 1.16 -11.34
CA ALA A 184 23.99 0.41 -12.31
C ALA A 184 23.48 -0.92 -11.72
N LEU A 185 24.30 -1.58 -10.89
CA LEU A 185 23.93 -2.79 -10.18
C LEU A 185 22.76 -2.53 -9.21
N ASP A 186 22.76 -1.40 -8.51
CA ASP A 186 21.67 -1.04 -7.60
C ASP A 186 20.38 -0.76 -8.36
N ASN A 187 20.45 -0.10 -9.52
CA ASN A 187 19.28 0.08 -10.38
C ASN A 187 18.67 -1.28 -10.80
N GLN A 188 19.52 -2.23 -11.19
CA GLN A 188 19.08 -3.59 -11.54
C GLN A 188 18.46 -4.31 -10.35
N LYS A 189 19.06 -4.20 -9.15
CA LYS A 189 18.51 -4.79 -7.93
C LYS A 189 17.12 -4.23 -7.60
N ILE A 190 16.92 -2.92 -7.66
CA ILE A 190 15.63 -2.26 -7.43
C ILE A 190 14.59 -2.82 -8.41
N LYS A 191 14.93 -2.86 -9.71
CA LYS A 191 14.03 -3.40 -10.75
C LYS A 191 13.71 -4.88 -10.53
N ASN A 192 14.69 -5.69 -10.12
CA ASN A 192 14.50 -7.11 -9.86
C ASN A 192 13.54 -7.33 -8.69
N ILE A 193 13.68 -6.58 -7.58
CA ILE A 193 12.80 -6.70 -6.41
C ILE A 193 11.38 -6.27 -6.76
N ARG A 194 11.21 -5.09 -7.36
CA ARG A 194 9.87 -4.62 -7.78
C ARG A 194 9.21 -5.58 -8.77
N GLY A 195 9.99 -6.11 -9.73
CA GLY A 195 9.51 -7.11 -10.68
C GLY A 195 9.09 -8.42 -10.02
N TYR A 196 9.87 -8.90 -9.04
CA TYR A 196 9.55 -10.08 -8.26
C TYR A 196 8.27 -9.90 -7.44
N LEU A 197 8.13 -8.78 -6.73
CA LEU A 197 6.94 -8.45 -5.94
C LEU A 197 5.69 -8.35 -6.82
N ASN A 198 5.78 -7.70 -7.99
CA ASN A 198 4.67 -7.66 -8.95
C ASN A 198 4.28 -9.06 -9.44
N ASN A 199 5.25 -9.91 -9.77
CA ASN A 199 4.98 -11.28 -10.20
C ASN A 199 4.29 -12.10 -9.11
N LYS A 200 4.73 -11.94 -7.86
CA LYS A 200 4.11 -12.59 -6.71
C LYS A 200 2.70 -12.06 -6.41
N ALA A 201 2.47 -10.74 -6.47
CA ALA A 201 1.13 -10.17 -6.36
C ALA A 201 0.18 -10.70 -7.45
N LYS A 202 0.68 -10.98 -8.66
CA LYS A 202 -0.14 -11.51 -9.76
C LYS A 202 -0.66 -12.91 -9.49
N GLU A 203 0.06 -13.72 -8.72
CA GLU A 203 -0.44 -15.01 -8.21
C GLU A 203 -1.72 -14.81 -7.38
N GLN A 204 -1.90 -13.61 -6.80
CA GLN A 204 -3.08 -13.15 -6.05
C GLN A 204 -4.01 -12.24 -6.89
N ASN A 205 -4.02 -12.38 -8.22
CA ASN A 205 -4.82 -11.55 -9.16
C ASN A 205 -4.61 -10.03 -9.03
N THR A 206 -3.43 -9.61 -8.56
CA THR A 206 -3.09 -8.21 -8.30
C THR A 206 -1.83 -7.80 -9.04
N SER A 207 -1.87 -6.72 -9.82
CA SER A 207 -0.65 -6.08 -10.33
C SER A 207 -0.20 -5.02 -9.34
N LEU A 208 1.02 -5.12 -8.84
CA LEU A 208 1.61 -4.23 -7.84
C LEU A 208 2.80 -3.49 -8.44
N ILE A 209 2.60 -2.21 -8.77
CA ILE A 209 3.64 -1.33 -9.31
C ILE A 209 4.12 -0.44 -8.17
N ILE A 210 5.32 -0.75 -7.68
CA ILE A 210 6.00 -0.01 -6.61
C ILE A 210 6.91 1.04 -7.21
N TYR A 211 6.85 2.26 -6.68
CA TYR A 211 7.76 3.34 -7.00
C TYR A 211 8.09 4.15 -5.76
N SER A 212 9.12 4.98 -5.80
CA SER A 212 9.54 5.79 -4.64
C SER A 212 10.11 7.12 -5.10
N ASN A 213 9.77 8.22 -4.40
CA ASN A 213 10.49 9.49 -4.48
C ASN A 213 11.38 9.66 -3.25
N LYS A 214 12.35 10.58 -3.29
CA LYS A 214 13.04 10.95 -2.05
C LYS A 214 12.12 11.79 -1.16
N THR A 215 12.29 11.65 0.15
CA THR A 215 11.55 12.38 1.18
C THR A 215 11.73 13.90 1.13
N ASP A 216 12.74 14.41 0.43
CA ASP A 216 13.01 15.84 0.23
C ASP A 216 12.54 16.37 -1.16
N GLU A 217 12.19 15.48 -2.08
CA GLU A 217 11.71 15.85 -3.41
C GLU A 217 10.19 15.82 -3.44
N ASN A 218 9.60 17.00 -3.68
CA ASN A 218 8.15 17.17 -3.76
C ASN A 218 7.49 16.31 -4.84
N SER A 219 8.21 15.71 -5.80
CA SER A 219 7.64 14.86 -6.87
C SER A 219 8.57 13.73 -7.29
N CYS A 220 8.03 12.66 -7.88
CA CYS A 220 8.80 11.61 -8.54
C CYS A 220 9.71 12.16 -9.64
N GLY A 221 10.93 11.65 -9.69
CA GLY A 221 11.87 11.95 -10.77
C GLY A 221 11.48 11.30 -12.10
N ARG A 222 12.24 11.64 -13.14
CA ARG A 222 11.93 11.26 -14.53
C ARG A 222 12.00 9.75 -14.75
N LYS A 223 12.99 9.07 -14.16
CA LYS A 223 13.19 7.62 -14.35
C LYS A 223 12.12 6.83 -13.62
N GLU A 224 11.71 7.25 -12.43
CA GLU A 224 10.56 6.66 -11.73
C GLU A 224 9.27 6.84 -12.53
N CYS A 225 8.98 8.06 -13.00
CA CYS A 225 7.78 8.31 -13.81
C CYS A 225 7.76 7.44 -15.08
N GLN A 226 8.88 7.34 -15.79
CA GLN A 226 9.00 6.51 -16.97
C GLN A 226 8.77 5.02 -16.66
N TYR A 227 9.36 4.52 -15.58
CA TYR A 227 9.17 3.15 -15.12
C TYR A 227 7.69 2.84 -14.85
N ILE A 228 6.97 3.74 -14.16
CA ILE A 228 5.55 3.55 -13.85
C ILE A 228 4.72 3.50 -15.13
N LYS A 229 4.94 4.42 -16.07
CA LYS A 229 4.23 4.47 -17.36
C LYS A 229 4.45 3.17 -18.15
N GLU A 230 5.69 2.72 -18.25
CA GLU A 230 6.05 1.47 -18.93
C GLU A 230 5.37 0.26 -18.27
N LYS A 231 5.36 0.21 -16.94
CA LYS A 231 4.72 -0.89 -16.21
C LYS A 231 3.22 -0.88 -16.36
N VAL A 232 2.56 0.28 -16.24
CA VAL A 232 1.12 0.38 -16.47
C VAL A 232 0.75 -0.08 -17.88
N GLU A 233 1.48 0.36 -18.91
CA GLU A 233 1.22 -0.06 -20.29
C GLU A 233 1.41 -1.59 -20.49
N GLN A 234 2.38 -2.19 -19.80
CA GLN A 234 2.61 -3.64 -19.81
C GLN A 234 1.52 -4.44 -19.09
N GLU A 235 1.00 -3.91 -17.98
CA GLU A 235 -0.02 -4.56 -17.16
C GLU A 235 -1.42 -4.47 -17.78
N LEU A 236 -1.68 -3.43 -18.57
CA LEU A 236 -2.99 -3.17 -19.15
C LEU A 236 -3.25 -3.94 -20.45
N ARG A 237 -4.39 -4.65 -20.47
CA ARG A 237 -4.94 -5.28 -21.67
C ARG A 237 -6.05 -4.43 -22.28
N GLN A 238 -6.30 -4.59 -23.58
CA GLN A 238 -7.41 -3.93 -24.24
C GLN A 238 -8.74 -4.37 -23.63
N ASN A 239 -9.63 -3.41 -23.38
CA ASN A 239 -10.95 -3.56 -22.77
C ASN A 239 -10.93 -4.29 -21.40
N GLN A 240 -9.82 -4.16 -20.66
CA GLN A 240 -9.69 -4.80 -19.37
C GLN A 240 -10.65 -4.20 -18.35
N ARG A 241 -11.27 -5.07 -17.54
CA ARG A 241 -12.04 -4.67 -16.38
C ARG A 241 -11.25 -4.88 -15.11
N LEU A 242 -10.91 -3.78 -14.45
CA LEU A 242 -10.26 -3.79 -13.14
C LEU A 242 -11.31 -3.83 -12.04
N HIS A 243 -11.01 -4.63 -11.02
CA HIS A 243 -11.81 -4.66 -9.81
C HIS A 243 -11.48 -3.44 -8.94
N ILE A 244 -10.19 -3.27 -8.61
CA ILE A 244 -9.68 -2.12 -7.85
C ILE A 244 -8.53 -1.46 -8.60
N LEU A 245 -8.52 -0.13 -8.64
CA LEU A 245 -7.34 0.70 -8.91
C LEU A 245 -6.99 1.46 -7.64
N TYR A 246 -5.79 1.25 -7.12
CA TYR A 246 -5.24 2.00 -6.00
C TYR A 246 -4.10 2.90 -6.48
N ILE A 247 -4.11 4.18 -6.10
CA ILE A 247 -2.99 5.12 -6.31
C ILE A 247 -2.76 5.86 -4.99
N GLY A 248 -1.63 5.62 -4.32
CA GLY A 248 -1.40 6.22 -3.00
C GLY A 248 -0.01 5.97 -2.42
N GLY A 249 0.19 6.42 -1.17
CA GLY A 249 1.45 6.30 -0.42
C GLY A 249 2.42 7.48 -0.56
N GLY A 250 2.12 8.45 -1.43
CA GLY A 250 2.89 9.68 -1.60
C GLY A 250 2.07 10.94 -1.35
N HIS A 251 2.72 12.10 -1.28
CA HIS A 251 2.06 13.39 -1.14
C HIS A 251 1.13 13.69 -2.33
N GLY A 252 0.09 14.48 -2.08
CA GLY A 252 -0.77 15.01 -3.14
C GLY A 252 -0.97 16.51 -2.98
N TRP A 253 -1.20 17.17 -4.11
CA TRP A 253 -1.44 18.60 -4.23
C TRP A 253 -2.60 18.85 -5.18
N PRO A 254 -3.40 19.91 -4.98
CA PRO A 254 -4.55 20.18 -5.84
C PRO A 254 -4.15 20.27 -7.32
N LYS A 255 -4.86 19.57 -8.22
CA LYS A 255 -4.53 19.43 -9.64
C LYS A 255 -4.11 20.74 -10.34
N HIS A 256 -4.73 21.87 -9.99
CA HIS A 256 -4.54 23.18 -10.61
C HIS A 256 -3.72 24.19 -9.79
N LYS A 257 -3.18 23.79 -8.62
CA LYS A 257 -2.32 24.65 -7.78
C LYS A 257 -0.99 23.93 -7.50
N TRP A 258 0.07 24.69 -7.22
CA TRP A 258 1.37 24.17 -6.78
C TRP A 258 1.95 22.99 -7.58
N ASN A 259 1.87 23.06 -8.91
CA ASN A 259 2.30 21.97 -9.80
C ASN A 259 1.64 20.63 -9.44
N GLY A 260 0.31 20.65 -9.27
CA GLY A 260 -0.59 19.61 -8.77
C GLY A 260 -0.10 18.16 -8.87
N MET A 261 -0.49 17.37 -7.87
CA MET A 261 0.12 16.05 -7.67
C MET A 261 -0.82 14.99 -7.11
N LEU A 262 -0.65 13.75 -7.57
CA LEU A 262 -1.30 12.57 -7.02
C LEU A 262 -0.26 11.52 -6.67
N SER A 263 -0.09 11.23 -5.38
CA SER A 263 0.90 10.26 -4.89
C SER A 263 2.33 10.48 -5.43
N ALA A 264 2.83 11.72 -5.29
CA ALA A 264 4.08 12.23 -5.83
C ALA A 264 4.19 12.33 -7.38
N LEU A 265 3.15 11.94 -8.13
CA LEU A 265 3.12 12.09 -9.59
C LEU A 265 2.54 13.45 -9.96
N LYS A 266 3.32 14.27 -10.69
CA LYS A 266 2.83 15.55 -11.22
C LYS A 266 1.63 15.33 -12.14
N THR A 267 0.73 16.32 -12.21
CA THR A 267 -0.50 16.30 -13.03
C THR A 267 -0.27 15.79 -14.44
N GLU A 268 0.78 16.24 -15.14
CA GLU A 268 1.11 15.77 -16.50
C GLU A 268 1.30 14.25 -16.57
N ASN A 269 1.99 13.66 -15.59
CA ASN A 269 2.22 12.23 -15.54
C ASN A 269 0.94 11.46 -15.19
N VAL A 270 0.11 12.03 -14.32
CA VAL A 270 -1.20 11.47 -13.95
C VAL A 270 -2.14 11.47 -15.16
N ASP A 271 -2.17 12.56 -15.93
CA ASP A 271 -3.00 12.68 -17.12
C ASP A 271 -2.53 11.74 -18.25
N GLU A 272 -1.22 11.49 -18.38
CA GLU A 272 -0.69 10.46 -19.29
C GLU A 272 -1.08 9.03 -18.88
N LEU A 273 -1.03 8.72 -17.59
CA LEU A 273 -1.50 7.44 -17.06
C LEU A 273 -3.00 7.28 -17.32
N HIS A 274 -3.81 8.32 -17.02
CA HIS A 274 -5.24 8.37 -17.34
C HIS A 274 -5.51 8.10 -18.82
N SER A 275 -4.79 8.79 -19.71
CA SER A 275 -4.90 8.61 -21.15
C SER A 275 -4.62 7.17 -21.59
N SER A 276 -3.65 6.51 -20.93
CA SER A 276 -3.32 5.10 -21.18
C SER A 276 -4.51 4.18 -20.81
N PHE A 277 -5.13 4.40 -19.65
CA PHE A 277 -6.35 3.67 -19.26
C PHE A 277 -7.50 3.88 -20.25
N VAL A 278 -7.74 5.13 -20.68
CA VAL A 278 -8.80 5.47 -21.63
C VAL A 278 -8.55 4.80 -22.98
N LYS A 279 -7.34 4.92 -23.53
CA LYS A 279 -6.94 4.32 -24.82
C LYS A 279 -7.13 2.81 -24.83
N LYS A 280 -6.83 2.15 -23.72
CA LYS A 280 -7.02 0.71 -23.53
C LYS A 280 -8.48 0.33 -23.27
N GLY A 281 -9.42 1.27 -23.16
CA GLY A 281 -10.82 0.98 -22.85
C GLY A 281 -11.01 0.37 -21.47
N VAL A 282 -10.17 0.73 -20.50
CA VAL A 282 -10.22 0.16 -19.15
C VAL A 282 -11.47 0.65 -18.41
N VAL A 283 -12.16 -0.28 -17.76
CA VAL A 283 -13.31 0.00 -16.89
C VAL A 283 -13.00 -0.47 -15.49
N ILE A 284 -13.26 0.37 -14.48
CA ILE A 284 -12.84 0.12 -13.10
C ILE A 284 -14.06 0.12 -12.19
N ASN A 285 -14.21 -0.92 -11.37
CA ASN A 285 -15.30 -0.97 -10.38
C ASN A 285 -15.03 -0.01 -9.20
N SER A 286 -13.82 -0.06 -8.65
CA SER A 286 -13.46 0.73 -7.48
C SER A 286 -12.13 1.45 -7.69
N ILE A 287 -12.07 2.75 -7.41
CA ILE A 287 -10.83 3.55 -7.45
C ILE A 287 -10.56 4.09 -6.05
N ILE A 288 -9.36 3.89 -5.50
CA ILE A 288 -8.96 4.44 -4.21
C ILE A 288 -7.75 5.34 -4.44
N LEU A 289 -7.91 6.64 -4.19
CA LEU A 289 -6.86 7.63 -4.29
C LEU A 289 -6.35 7.97 -2.88
N GLY A 290 -5.31 7.26 -2.44
CA GLY A 290 -4.71 7.30 -1.10
C GLY A 290 -3.66 8.39 -0.93
N SER A 291 -4.00 9.65 -1.26
CA SER A 291 -3.14 10.82 -1.01
C SER A 291 -3.95 12.07 -0.66
N CYS A 292 -3.31 13.02 -0.01
CA CYS A 292 -3.87 14.35 0.28
C CYS A 292 -4.37 15.04 -0.99
N PHE A 293 -5.43 15.85 -0.88
CA PHE A 293 -6.02 16.63 -1.99
C PHE A 293 -6.35 15.84 -3.29
N SER A 294 -6.37 14.52 -3.24
CA SER A 294 -6.61 13.64 -4.39
C SER A 294 -8.01 13.82 -5.00
N ALA A 295 -8.97 14.39 -4.27
CA ALA A 295 -10.28 14.74 -4.77
C ALA A 295 -10.23 15.74 -5.94
N SER A 296 -9.18 16.54 -6.05
CA SER A 296 -8.94 17.41 -7.22
C SER A 296 -8.76 16.62 -8.54
N TYR A 297 -8.46 15.32 -8.47
CA TYR A 297 -8.37 14.41 -9.62
C TYR A 297 -9.65 13.61 -9.87
N ALA A 298 -10.70 13.80 -9.05
CA ALA A 298 -11.89 12.96 -9.09
C ALA A 298 -12.61 13.00 -10.45
N THR A 299 -12.71 14.17 -11.06
CA THR A 299 -13.32 14.31 -12.39
C THR A 299 -12.56 13.49 -13.44
N THR A 300 -11.21 13.59 -13.44
CA THR A 300 -10.31 12.84 -14.32
C THR A 300 -10.60 11.34 -14.26
N PHE A 301 -10.52 10.75 -13.06
CA PHE A 301 -10.66 9.31 -12.87
C PHE A 301 -12.11 8.81 -12.91
N SER A 302 -13.11 9.65 -12.63
CA SER A 302 -14.52 9.22 -12.65
C SER A 302 -14.98 8.73 -14.03
N SER A 303 -14.32 9.18 -15.10
CA SER A 303 -14.56 8.69 -16.46
C SER A 303 -14.25 7.20 -16.63
N LEU A 304 -13.30 6.65 -15.87
CA LEU A 304 -12.88 5.24 -15.91
C LEU A 304 -13.81 4.33 -15.08
N LEU A 305 -14.65 4.91 -14.22
CA LEU A 305 -15.55 4.14 -13.37
C LEU A 305 -16.60 3.38 -14.17
N HIS A 306 -16.97 2.21 -13.66
CA HIS A 306 -18.08 1.41 -14.18
C HIS A 306 -19.36 2.25 -14.18
N PRO A 307 -20.09 2.37 -15.31
CA PRO A 307 -21.17 3.35 -15.48
C PRO A 307 -22.31 3.27 -14.45
N GLN A 308 -22.62 2.06 -13.96
CA GLN A 308 -23.78 1.82 -13.09
C GLN A 308 -23.42 1.63 -11.61
N ARG A 309 -22.17 1.25 -11.32
CA ARG A 309 -21.79 0.71 -10.01
C ARG A 309 -20.40 1.16 -9.55
N GLY A 310 -19.71 1.95 -10.36
CA GLY A 310 -18.37 2.37 -10.05
C GLY A 310 -18.35 3.37 -8.90
N THR A 311 -17.46 3.14 -7.94
CA THR A 311 -17.26 4.02 -6.78
C THR A 311 -15.79 4.39 -6.65
N MET A 312 -15.52 5.58 -6.13
CA MET A 312 -14.17 6.07 -5.91
C MET A 312 -14.08 6.76 -4.56
N LEU A 313 -13.00 6.49 -3.85
CA LEU A 313 -12.63 7.16 -2.60
C LEU A 313 -11.45 8.11 -2.87
N SER A 314 -11.54 9.34 -2.40
CA SER A 314 -10.47 10.34 -2.46
C SER A 314 -10.55 11.32 -1.29
N SER A 315 -9.56 12.19 -1.15
CA SER A 315 -9.46 13.15 -0.03
C SER A 315 -9.41 14.61 -0.51
N THR A 316 -10.13 15.50 0.16
CA THR A 316 -10.08 16.96 -0.06
C THR A 316 -9.08 17.66 0.85
N VAL A 317 -8.52 16.97 1.85
CA VAL A 317 -7.71 17.59 2.92
C VAL A 317 -6.24 17.23 2.85
N SER A 318 -5.43 18.04 3.53
CA SER A 318 -3.99 17.84 3.73
C SER A 318 -3.66 16.74 4.74
N GLN A 319 -4.64 16.33 5.58
CA GLN A 319 -4.37 15.67 6.84
C GLN A 319 -3.94 14.21 6.66
N GLY A 320 -2.79 13.89 7.24
CA GLY A 320 -2.10 12.62 7.15
C GLY A 320 -2.65 11.55 8.10
N GLY A 321 -2.56 10.31 7.66
CA GLY A 321 -2.64 9.15 8.55
C GLY A 321 -3.09 7.86 7.87
N THR A 322 -4.03 7.94 6.92
CA THR A 322 -4.53 6.74 6.22
C THR A 322 -4.53 6.95 4.72
N ASN A 323 -3.50 6.42 4.07
CA ASN A 323 -3.47 6.20 2.62
C ASN A 323 -4.45 5.10 2.16
N PHE A 324 -5.21 4.50 3.10
CA PHE A 324 -6.13 3.38 2.93
C PHE A 324 -5.51 2.09 2.39
N PHE A 325 -4.19 1.98 2.34
CA PHE A 325 -3.51 0.82 1.77
C PHE A 325 -3.87 -0.47 2.51
N GLU A 326 -3.82 -0.45 3.85
CA GLU A 326 -4.23 -1.58 4.69
C GLU A 326 -5.68 -2.02 4.42
N ASN A 327 -6.61 -1.07 4.30
CA ASN A 327 -8.02 -1.33 4.02
C ASN A 327 -8.19 -2.03 2.65
N VAL A 328 -7.47 -1.56 1.63
CA VAL A 328 -7.53 -2.15 0.29
C VAL A 328 -6.89 -3.54 0.29
N VAL A 329 -5.78 -3.74 0.99
CA VAL A 329 -5.10 -5.04 1.10
C VAL A 329 -6.00 -6.06 1.80
N SER A 330 -6.60 -5.69 2.94
CA SER A 330 -7.56 -6.54 3.67
C SER A 330 -8.73 -6.97 2.78
N LEU A 331 -9.24 -6.03 1.96
CA LEU A 331 -10.33 -6.28 1.02
C LEU A 331 -9.94 -7.23 -0.12
N VAL A 332 -8.74 -7.06 -0.68
CA VAL A 332 -8.23 -7.91 -1.78
C VAL A 332 -7.97 -9.32 -1.31
N LEU A 333 -7.45 -9.49 -0.09
CA LEU A 333 -7.13 -10.79 0.49
C LEU A 333 -8.34 -11.52 1.07
N GLN A 334 -9.53 -10.89 1.07
CA GLN A 334 -10.78 -11.48 1.51
C GLN A 334 -10.69 -12.15 2.91
N GLU A 335 -10.01 -11.50 3.86
CA GLU A 335 -9.98 -12.00 5.24
C GLU A 335 -11.43 -12.25 5.70
N GLU A 336 -11.77 -13.48 6.12
CA GLU A 336 -13.13 -14.04 6.18
C GLU A 336 -14.14 -13.25 7.06
N ASN A 337 -13.66 -12.25 7.81
CA ASN A 337 -14.46 -11.36 8.65
C ASN A 337 -14.44 -9.87 8.23
N SER A 338 -13.72 -9.49 7.17
CA SER A 338 -13.58 -8.13 6.68
C SER A 338 -14.67 -7.78 5.65
N LYS A 339 -15.95 -7.78 6.05
CA LYS A 339 -17.06 -7.38 5.17
C LYS A 339 -17.17 -5.87 4.92
N LYS A 340 -16.26 -5.05 5.47
CA LYS A 340 -16.29 -3.60 5.35
C LYS A 340 -14.87 -3.06 5.13
N PHE A 341 -14.71 -2.19 4.14
CA PHE A 341 -13.45 -1.49 3.87
C PHE A 341 -13.03 -0.63 5.05
N PHE A 342 -13.97 0.14 5.61
CA PHE A 342 -13.77 0.79 6.90
C PHE A 342 -14.22 -0.16 8.02
N LYS A 343 -13.29 -0.59 8.88
CA LYS A 343 -13.64 -1.20 10.17
C LYS A 343 -14.30 -0.09 11.00
N THR A 344 -15.53 -0.29 11.48
CA THR A 344 -16.21 0.66 12.36
C THR A 344 -15.38 0.79 13.63
N ILE A 345 -14.63 1.88 13.77
CA ILE A 345 -13.86 2.18 14.99
C ILE A 345 -14.79 3.00 15.87
N GLN A 346 -15.13 2.49 17.06
CA GLN A 346 -15.82 3.33 18.04
C GLN A 346 -14.85 4.43 18.49
N GLN A 347 -15.21 5.67 18.18
CA GLN A 347 -14.54 6.93 18.54
C GLN A 347 -13.17 7.18 17.89
N VAL A 348 -13.18 8.03 16.86
CA VAL A 348 -12.09 8.97 16.57
C VAL A 348 -12.72 10.35 16.33
N GLN A 349 -12.43 11.32 17.19
CA GLN A 349 -12.94 12.71 17.13
C GLN A 349 -12.21 13.56 16.09
N ASN A 350 -12.11 13.14 14.83
CA ASN A 350 -11.58 14.03 13.78
C ASN A 350 -12.26 13.72 12.43
N PRO A 351 -13.12 14.61 11.91
CA PRO A 351 -13.63 14.48 10.54
C PRO A 351 -12.51 14.86 9.54
N THR A 352 -12.06 13.90 8.71
CA THR A 352 -11.08 14.16 7.64
C THR A 352 -11.75 14.12 6.27
N GLY A 353 -11.72 15.22 5.51
CA GLY A 353 -12.37 15.41 4.21
C GLY A 353 -12.25 14.26 3.20
N ILE A 354 -13.24 13.36 3.18
CA ILE A 354 -13.39 12.24 2.22
C ILE A 354 -14.40 12.64 1.15
N CYS A 355 -14.07 12.27 -0.09
CA CYS A 355 -14.96 12.38 -1.24
C CYS A 355 -15.26 10.98 -1.78
N ILE A 356 -16.55 10.64 -1.84
CA ILE A 356 -17.05 9.44 -2.53
C ILE A 356 -17.58 9.87 -3.89
N SER A 357 -16.91 9.47 -4.96
CA SER A 357 -17.33 9.78 -6.33
C SER A 357 -17.86 8.56 -7.05
N THR A 358 -18.90 8.78 -7.84
CA THR A 358 -19.40 7.81 -8.83
C THR A 358 -19.29 8.42 -10.23
N LYS A 359 -19.70 7.67 -11.25
CA LYS A 359 -19.80 8.17 -12.63
C LYS A 359 -20.59 9.51 -12.69
N ARG A 360 -21.70 9.62 -11.95
CA ARG A 360 -22.68 10.71 -12.09
C ARG A 360 -22.74 11.71 -10.94
N LYS A 361 -22.17 11.38 -9.78
CA LYS A 361 -22.29 12.24 -8.59
C LYS A 361 -21.03 12.21 -7.75
N HIS A 362 -20.78 13.29 -7.03
CA HIS A 362 -19.84 13.36 -5.93
C HIS A 362 -20.62 13.46 -4.61
N ILE A 363 -20.07 12.89 -3.55
CA ILE A 363 -20.61 12.94 -2.18
C ILE A 363 -19.43 13.31 -1.30
N GLY A 364 -19.59 14.30 -0.42
CA GLY A 364 -18.46 14.95 0.24
C GLY A 364 -18.66 15.22 1.72
N LEU A 365 -17.53 15.51 2.38
CA LEU A 365 -17.41 15.98 3.77
C LEU A 365 -17.29 17.50 3.87
N GLU A 366 -17.85 18.05 4.96
CA GLU A 366 -17.66 19.41 5.46
C GLU A 366 -16.42 19.50 6.37
N LEU A 367 -15.73 20.64 6.32
CA LEU A 367 -14.74 21.02 7.33
C LEU A 367 -15.51 21.73 8.45
N SER A 368 -15.80 21.07 9.57
CA SER A 368 -16.71 21.69 10.56
C SER A 368 -16.06 22.90 11.25
N GLU A 369 -16.79 24.02 11.23
CA GLU A 369 -16.45 25.30 11.86
C GLU A 369 -16.51 25.22 13.41
N GLU A 370 -17.38 24.35 13.95
CA GLU A 370 -17.70 24.27 15.39
C GLU A 370 -16.57 23.71 16.29
N GLU A 371 -15.68 22.84 15.82
CA GLU A 371 -14.59 22.25 16.66
C GLU A 371 -13.30 23.08 16.72
N THR A 372 -13.21 24.16 15.95
CA THR A 372 -11.92 24.78 15.66
C THR A 372 -11.89 26.29 15.79
N GLY A 373 -13.06 26.94 15.75
CA GLY A 373 -13.12 28.38 15.53
C GLY A 373 -12.48 28.85 14.20
N LEU A 374 -11.90 27.92 13.41
CA LEU A 374 -11.25 27.93 12.08
C LEU A 374 -10.72 26.49 11.74
N PRO A 375 -11.18 25.70 10.73
CA PRO A 375 -10.97 24.23 10.73
C PRO A 375 -9.60 23.63 10.34
N THR A 376 -9.04 22.83 11.27
CA THR A 376 -8.15 21.63 11.20
C THR A 376 -6.89 21.64 10.31
N HIS A 377 -6.42 22.78 9.84
CA HIS A 377 -5.23 22.86 9.00
C HIS A 377 -4.39 24.09 9.35
N SER A 378 -3.07 23.98 9.32
CA SER A 378 -2.14 24.93 9.94
C SER A 378 -2.02 26.30 9.24
N VAL A 379 -2.86 26.61 8.25
CA VAL A 379 -2.81 27.86 7.49
C VAL A 379 -4.13 28.10 6.75
N GLU A 380 -4.57 29.36 6.70
CA GLU A 380 -5.73 29.86 5.93
C GLU A 380 -5.75 29.34 4.48
N ASP A 381 -4.56 29.19 3.89
CA ASP A 381 -4.37 28.65 2.54
C ASP A 381 -5.00 27.25 2.37
N GLU A 382 -4.81 26.30 3.29
CA GLU A 382 -5.30 24.91 3.12
C GLU A 382 -6.83 24.82 3.14
N TYR A 383 -7.48 25.68 3.93
CA TYR A 383 -8.94 25.82 3.94
C TYR A 383 -9.44 26.34 2.58
N GLU A 384 -8.83 27.40 2.07
CA GLU A 384 -9.15 27.94 0.75
C GLU A 384 -8.94 26.89 -0.36
N LEU A 385 -7.87 26.11 -0.30
CA LEU A 385 -7.62 25.02 -1.26
C LEU A 385 -8.74 23.98 -1.25
N SER A 386 -9.11 23.53 -0.06
CA SER A 386 -10.16 22.54 0.12
C SER A 386 -11.48 23.05 -0.46
N MET A 387 -11.84 24.29 -0.12
CA MET A 387 -13.05 24.94 -0.64
C MET A 387 -13.03 25.08 -2.17
N ASN A 388 -11.89 25.43 -2.76
CA ASN A 388 -11.74 25.51 -4.21
C ASN A 388 -11.98 24.14 -4.89
N ILE A 389 -11.50 23.04 -4.30
CA ILE A 389 -11.78 21.68 -4.80
C ILE A 389 -13.28 21.39 -4.73
N VAL A 390 -13.93 21.71 -3.61
CA VAL A 390 -15.38 21.53 -3.43
C VAL A 390 -16.18 22.28 -4.50
N ILE A 391 -15.88 23.56 -4.69
CA ILE A 391 -16.54 24.41 -5.69
C ILE A 391 -16.36 23.81 -7.09
N GLN A 392 -15.14 23.38 -7.43
CA GLN A 392 -14.87 22.76 -8.73
C GLN A 392 -15.70 21.49 -8.92
N LEU A 393 -15.72 20.57 -7.96
CA LEU A 393 -16.48 19.32 -8.07
C LEU A 393 -17.99 19.55 -8.24
N ARG A 394 -18.54 20.57 -7.55
CA ARG A 394 -19.95 20.97 -7.72
C ARG A 394 -20.22 21.54 -9.10
N ARG A 395 -19.29 22.35 -9.64
CA ARG A 395 -19.43 22.94 -10.99
C ARG A 395 -19.41 21.87 -12.08
N GLU A 396 -18.50 20.89 -11.97
CA GLU A 396 -18.37 19.84 -12.98
C GLU A 396 -19.54 18.83 -12.98
N LYS A 397 -20.24 18.68 -11.84
CA LYS A 397 -21.46 17.86 -11.73
C LYS A 397 -22.53 18.60 -10.90
N PRO A 398 -23.33 19.49 -11.51
CA PRO A 398 -24.30 20.31 -10.79
C PRO A 398 -25.37 19.50 -10.03
N GLU A 399 -25.70 18.30 -10.51
CA GLU A 399 -26.61 17.33 -9.89
C GLU A 399 -26.00 16.60 -8.68
N SER A 400 -24.73 16.85 -8.39
CA SER A 400 -24.01 16.28 -7.28
C SER A 400 -24.56 16.81 -5.95
N ILE A 401 -24.89 15.90 -5.04
CA ILE A 401 -25.32 16.24 -3.67
C ILE A 401 -24.15 16.64 -2.76
N PHE A 402 -22.95 16.82 -3.32
CA PHE A 402 -21.73 17.12 -2.57
C PHE A 402 -21.89 18.28 -1.58
N GLY A 403 -22.62 19.34 -1.96
CA GLY A 403 -22.88 20.50 -1.09
C GLY A 403 -24.01 20.31 -0.08
N ILE A 404 -24.94 19.38 -0.32
CA ILE A 404 -26.10 19.08 0.55
C ILE A 404 -25.74 18.00 1.57
N SER A 405 -24.87 17.05 1.20
CA SER A 405 -24.33 16.03 2.10
C SER A 405 -23.33 16.58 3.13
N LEU A 406 -23.07 17.89 3.10
CA LEU A 406 -22.24 18.62 4.07
C LEU A 406 -23.00 18.83 5.38
N ASP A 407 -24.26 19.25 5.32
CA ASP A 407 -25.08 19.63 6.48
C ASP A 407 -25.55 18.43 7.35
N GLU A 408 -25.41 17.19 6.86
CA GLU A 408 -25.84 15.94 7.51
C GLU A 408 -24.64 15.06 7.94
N CYS A 409 -23.47 15.68 8.14
CA CYS A 409 -22.19 15.00 8.19
C CYS A 409 -21.94 14.18 9.48
N HIS A 410 -21.90 12.85 9.32
CA HIS A 410 -21.32 11.93 10.29
C HIS A 410 -20.34 10.98 9.59
N ASP A 411 -19.06 11.03 9.96
CA ASP A 411 -17.96 10.22 9.40
C ASP A 411 -18.34 8.73 9.31
N GLU A 412 -18.97 8.20 10.36
CA GLU A 412 -19.43 6.81 10.40
C GLU A 412 -20.51 6.50 9.36
N GLN A 413 -21.52 7.36 9.16
CA GLN A 413 -22.58 7.14 8.17
C GLN A 413 -22.03 7.15 6.73
N GLN A 414 -21.02 7.96 6.46
CA GLN A 414 -20.39 8.04 5.15
C GLN A 414 -19.42 6.89 4.89
N LYS A 415 -18.65 6.47 5.90
CA LYS A 415 -17.87 5.21 5.86
C LYS A 415 -18.80 4.02 5.60
N GLU A 416 -19.93 3.95 6.28
CA GLU A 416 -20.99 2.97 6.01
C GLU A 416 -21.53 3.07 4.59
N LYS A 417 -21.78 4.30 4.10
CA LYS A 417 -22.24 4.50 2.73
C LYS A 417 -21.23 4.07 1.69
N PHE A 418 -19.94 4.36 1.93
CA PHE A 418 -18.86 3.89 1.07
C PHE A 418 -18.79 2.37 1.08
N ASN A 419 -18.80 1.74 2.26
CA ASN A 419 -18.86 0.28 2.39
C ASN A 419 -20.03 -0.31 1.60
N GLU A 420 -21.24 0.24 1.72
CA GLU A 420 -22.42 -0.19 0.96
C GLU A 420 -22.24 -0.08 -0.56
N LEU A 421 -21.72 1.06 -1.03
CA LEU A 421 -21.48 1.29 -2.45
C LEU A 421 -20.36 0.40 -2.99
N LEU A 422 -19.31 0.21 -2.20
CA LEU A 422 -18.18 -0.65 -2.51
C LEU A 422 -18.62 -2.12 -2.55
N ASP A 423 -19.38 -2.59 -1.58
CA ASP A 423 -19.95 -3.93 -1.56
C ASP A 423 -20.79 -4.19 -2.81
N ARG A 424 -21.59 -3.21 -3.25
CA ARG A 424 -22.33 -3.31 -4.51
C ARG A 424 -21.41 -3.37 -5.73
N ALA A 425 -20.32 -2.61 -5.73
CA ALA A 425 -19.33 -2.61 -6.81
C ALA A 425 -18.58 -3.95 -6.89
N ILE A 426 -18.29 -4.56 -5.74
CA ILE A 426 -17.49 -5.78 -5.58
C ILE A 426 -18.33 -7.05 -5.72
N ASN A 427 -19.41 -7.19 -4.96
CA ASN A 427 -20.20 -8.43 -4.85
C ASN A 427 -21.18 -8.64 -6.00
N SER A 428 -21.31 -7.67 -6.90
CA SER A 428 -22.17 -7.85 -8.04
C SER A 428 -21.56 -8.85 -9.03
N ARG A 429 -22.02 -10.10 -8.94
CA ARG A 429 -21.79 -11.11 -9.97
C ARG A 429 -22.07 -10.49 -11.34
N PRO A 430 -21.28 -10.81 -12.39
CA PRO A 430 -21.68 -10.45 -13.74
C PRO A 430 -23.06 -11.08 -13.94
N THR A 431 -24.10 -10.26 -13.97
CA THR A 431 -25.39 -10.69 -14.45
C THR A 431 -25.18 -11.08 -15.89
N GLN A 432 -25.05 -12.39 -16.14
CA GLN A 432 -25.52 -12.97 -17.38
C GLN A 432 -27.03 -12.65 -17.44
N SER A 433 -27.36 -11.46 -17.93
CA SER A 433 -28.69 -11.17 -18.43
C SER A 433 -28.50 -10.72 -19.86
N ASN A 434 -28.69 -11.68 -20.76
CA ASN A 434 -29.04 -11.46 -22.15
C ASN A 434 -30.13 -10.39 -22.24
N SER A 435 -29.77 -9.21 -22.71
CA SER A 435 -30.67 -8.39 -23.51
C SER A 435 -29.81 -7.42 -24.31
N LEU A 436 -29.45 -7.84 -25.52
CA LEU A 436 -29.18 -6.91 -26.61
C LEU A 436 -30.31 -5.87 -26.63
N SER A 437 -29.96 -4.59 -26.60
CA SER A 437 -30.95 -3.52 -26.69
C SER A 437 -31.68 -3.62 -28.04
N PRO A 438 -32.98 -3.25 -28.12
CA PRO A 438 -33.75 -3.30 -29.36
C PRO A 438 -33.18 -2.40 -30.49
N LEU A 439 -32.23 -1.52 -30.17
CA LEU A 439 -31.64 -0.56 -31.10
C LEU A 439 -30.54 -1.15 -32.00
N VAL A 440 -30.09 -2.39 -31.77
CA VAL A 440 -29.12 -3.08 -32.65
C VAL A 440 -29.82 -3.90 -33.76
N LYS A 441 -31.16 -3.99 -33.75
CA LYS A 441 -31.91 -4.69 -34.82
C LYS A 441 -32.15 -3.85 -36.08
N PHE A 442 -31.79 -2.56 -36.10
CA PHE A 442 -32.11 -1.66 -37.22
C PHE A 442 -30.95 -1.36 -38.19
N SER A 443 -29.76 -1.95 -38.01
CA SER A 443 -28.59 -1.67 -38.84
C SER A 443 -28.14 -2.82 -39.77
N LEU A 444 -29.00 -3.81 -40.04
CA LEU A 444 -28.67 -4.93 -40.94
C LEU A 444 -29.49 -5.02 -42.23
N PHE A 445 -30.34 -4.04 -42.55
CA PHE A 445 -31.05 -4.00 -43.83
C PHE A 445 -30.96 -2.63 -44.50
N ALA A 446 -29.73 -2.23 -44.87
CA ALA A 446 -29.49 -1.22 -45.88
C ALA A 446 -28.16 -1.54 -46.59
N GLY A 447 -28.21 -2.40 -47.61
CA GLY A 447 -27.08 -2.62 -48.52
C GLY A 447 -27.09 -4.00 -49.18
N GLY A 448 -27.56 -4.10 -50.43
CA GLY A 448 -27.04 -5.10 -51.39
C GLY A 448 -27.97 -6.22 -51.85
N MET A 449 -28.93 -5.87 -52.71
CA MET A 449 -29.38 -6.56 -53.94
C MET A 449 -28.88 -7.99 -54.31
N LEU A 450 -29.85 -8.89 -54.59
CA LEU A 450 -30.15 -9.67 -55.84
C LEU A 450 -30.34 -11.20 -55.73
N LEU A 451 -31.57 -11.60 -56.11
CA LEU A 451 -32.05 -12.84 -56.81
C LEU A 451 -31.88 -14.18 -56.06
N ILE A 452 -32.86 -15.08 -55.96
CA ILE A 452 -33.61 -15.78 -57.03
C ILE A 452 -34.85 -16.48 -56.41
N GLY A 453 -36.02 -16.35 -57.07
CA GLY A 453 -36.90 -17.47 -57.45
C GLY A 453 -37.86 -18.13 -56.44
N GLY A 454 -39.16 -18.07 -56.78
CA GLY A 454 -40.22 -19.05 -56.46
C GLY A 454 -40.81 -18.94 -55.05
N GLY A 455 -42.11 -18.91 -54.79
CA GLY A 455 -43.28 -19.35 -55.55
C GLY A 455 -44.27 -19.95 -54.54
N PHE A 456 -45.56 -19.68 -54.72
CA PHE A 456 -46.73 -20.23 -54.01
C PHE A 456 -46.96 -19.78 -52.55
N TYR A 457 -48.18 -19.68 -52.02
CA TYR A 457 -49.58 -19.49 -52.46
C TYR A 457 -50.40 -19.62 -51.16
N LEU A 458 -51.55 -18.92 -51.08
CA LEU A 458 -52.67 -19.13 -50.13
C LEU A 458 -52.50 -18.68 -48.67
N TYR A 459 -53.54 -18.25 -47.96
CA TYR A 459 -54.89 -17.73 -48.24
C TYR A 459 -55.54 -17.44 -46.87
N SER A 460 -56.56 -16.59 -46.88
CA SER A 460 -57.63 -16.45 -45.88
C SER A 460 -57.29 -15.68 -44.58
N GLN A 461 -57.85 -14.48 -44.35
CA GLN A 461 -59.24 -14.17 -43.90
C GLN A 461 -59.47 -14.69 -42.46
N HIS A 462 -59.89 -13.90 -41.46
CA HIS A 462 -61.13 -13.14 -41.32
C HIS A 462 -61.04 -12.34 -39.98
N LYS A 463 -61.34 -11.03 -39.95
CA LYS A 463 -62.61 -10.36 -39.50
C LYS A 463 -62.72 -10.02 -38.00
N GLY A 464 -63.22 -8.78 -37.77
CA GLY A 464 -63.94 -8.31 -36.57
C GLY A 464 -63.08 -7.44 -35.64
N SER A 465 -63.20 -6.10 -35.62
CA SER A 465 -64.30 -5.30 -35.01
C SER A 465 -64.47 -5.61 -33.51
N SER A 466 -64.55 -4.69 -32.55
CA SER A 466 -64.95 -3.28 -32.54
C SER A 466 -64.47 -2.56 -31.28
N CYS A 467 -64.47 -1.22 -31.34
CA CYS A 467 -64.42 -0.27 -30.22
C CYS A 467 -65.53 -0.45 -29.15
N VAL A 468 -65.38 0.40 -28.12
CA VAL A 468 -66.33 0.95 -27.11
C VAL A 468 -65.87 0.53 -25.70
N LYS A 469 -65.48 1.42 -24.78
CA LYS A 469 -65.92 2.79 -24.49
C LYS A 469 -64.78 3.62 -23.91
#